data_AF-A0A0W7X6K6-F1
#
_entry.id   AF-A0A0W7X6K6-F1
#
_cell.length_a   1.000
_cell.length_b   1.000
_cell.length_c   1.000
_cell.angle_alpha   90.00
_cell.angle_beta   90.00
_cell.angle_gamma   90.00
#
_symmetry.space_group_name_H-M   'P 1'
#
loop_
_entity.id
_entity.type
_entity.pdbx_description
1 polymer ?
#
loop_
_entity_poly.entity_id
_entity_poly.type
_entity_poly.pdbx_seq_one_letter_code
_entity_poly.pdbx_strand_id
1 'polypeptide(L)'
;MPQMIISTSAGPITVDAAEPVPGLHVYEIPAHVSPMSSYRWILAHHEGAAMASFATESAATAAAVVIAPLADWTRNAMTTANQIGPGGTKGFVALLRNTGGQHPNA
;
A
#
# COMPACT_ATOMS: atom_id res chain seq x y z
N MET A 1 -8.81 6.64 -13.24
CA MET A 1 -8.24 6.23 -11.94
C MET A 1 -8.53 4.75 -11.77
N PRO A 2 -7.57 3.91 -11.40
CA PRO A 2 -7.83 2.50 -11.09
C PRO A 2 -8.83 2.37 -9.93
N GLN A 3 -9.57 1.26 -9.91
CA GLN A 3 -10.49 0.92 -8.83
C GLN A 3 -10.01 -0.32 -8.10
N MET A 4 -10.11 -0.31 -6.78
CA MET A 4 -9.74 -1.42 -5.91
C MET A 4 -10.99 -1.96 -5.21
N ILE A 5 -11.10 -3.29 -5.15
CA ILE A 5 -12.13 -3.95 -4.33
C ILE A 5 -11.50 -4.28 -2.99
N ILE A 6 -12.06 -3.75 -1.91
CA ILE A 6 -11.66 -4.07 -0.55
C ILE A 6 -12.72 -4.93 0.12
N SER A 7 -12.29 -6.02 0.75
CA SER A 7 -13.16 -6.91 1.51
C SER A 7 -13.45 -6.33 2.89
N THR A 8 -14.72 -6.11 3.21
CA THR A 8 -15.16 -5.63 4.53
C THR A 8 -16.10 -6.64 5.18
N SER A 9 -16.39 -6.48 6.47
CA SER A 9 -17.39 -7.31 7.18
C SER A 9 -18.81 -7.18 6.62
N ALA A 10 -19.12 -6.07 5.95
CA ALA A 10 -20.40 -5.83 5.29
C ALA A 10 -20.44 -6.31 3.82
N GLY A 11 -19.32 -6.85 3.32
CA GLY A 11 -19.15 -7.26 1.93
C GLY A 11 -18.05 -6.47 1.20
N PRO A 12 -17.74 -6.84 -0.05
CA PRO A 12 -16.77 -6.12 -0.86
C PRO A 12 -17.29 -4.72 -1.20
N ILE A 13 -16.43 -3.71 -1.12
CA ILE A 13 -16.72 -2.36 -1.63
C ILE A 13 -15.64 -1.92 -2.62
N THR A 14 -16.04 -1.07 -3.55
CA THR A 14 -15.13 -0.47 -4.53
C THR A 14 -14.67 0.90 -4.04
N VAL A 15 -13.36 1.15 -4.12
CA VAL A 15 -12.74 2.44 -3.82
C VAL A 15 -11.91 2.91 -5.01
N ASP A 16 -11.80 4.21 -5.18
CA ASP A 16 -10.88 4.78 -6.16
C ASP A 16 -9.44 4.70 -5.62
N ALA A 17 -8.52 4.38 -6.52
CA ALA A 17 -7.10 4.32 -6.23
C ALA A 17 -6.32 5.26 -7.15
N ALA A 18 -5.27 5.86 -6.59
CA ALA A 18 -4.20 6.49 -7.35
C ALA A 18 -3.11 5.45 -7.65
N GLU A 19 -2.40 5.62 -8.76
CA GLU A 19 -1.24 4.82 -9.15
C GLU A 19 -0.03 5.74 -9.33
N PRO A 20 0.63 6.17 -8.24
CA PRO A 20 1.77 7.08 -8.33
C PRO A 20 3.02 6.43 -8.95
N VAL A 21 3.10 5.10 -8.91
CA VAL A 21 4.16 4.28 -9.50
C VAL A 21 3.48 3.07 -10.16
N PRO A 22 3.86 2.67 -11.38
CA PRO A 22 3.26 1.51 -12.04
C PRO A 22 3.27 0.26 -11.16
N GLY A 23 2.07 -0.31 -10.93
CA GLY A 23 1.89 -1.50 -10.08
C GLY A 23 1.77 -1.24 -8.57
N LEU A 24 1.82 0.02 -8.14
CA LEU A 24 1.57 0.44 -6.77
C LEU A 24 0.31 1.29 -6.67
N HIS A 25 -0.66 0.83 -5.89
CA HIS A 25 -1.92 1.52 -5.66
C HIS A 25 -1.94 2.22 -4.31
N VAL A 26 -2.45 3.45 -4.30
CA VAL A 26 -2.77 4.22 -3.08
C VAL A 26 -4.26 4.46 -3.05
N TYR A 27 -4.94 4.06 -1.97
CA TYR A 27 -6.37 4.29 -1.80
C TYR A 27 -6.74 4.56 -0.34
N GLU A 28 -7.89 5.19 -0.12
CA GLU A 28 -8.41 5.42 1.22
C GLU A 28 -9.43 4.35 1.61
N ILE A 29 -9.32 3.80 2.82
CA ILE A 29 -10.38 3.02 3.46
C ILE A 29 -11.44 4.00 3.98
N PRO A 30 -12.71 3.90 3.52
CA PRO A 30 -13.75 4.82 3.96
C PRO A 30 -13.94 4.81 5.48
N ALA A 31 -14.21 5.97 6.07
CA ALA A 31 -14.35 6.12 7.52
C ALA A 31 -15.40 5.18 8.13
N HIS A 32 -16.48 4.84 7.41
CA HIS A 32 -17.50 3.92 7.91
C HIS A 32 -17.02 2.45 7.98
N VAL A 33 -15.97 2.08 7.23
CA VAL A 33 -15.39 0.73 7.23
C VAL A 33 -14.44 0.55 8.41
N SER A 34 -13.64 1.57 8.72
CA SER A 34 -12.72 1.56 9.86
C SER A 34 -12.80 2.88 10.62
N PRO A 35 -13.84 3.11 11.44
CA PRO A 35 -14.12 4.41 12.04
C PRO A 35 -13.04 4.86 13.03
N MET A 36 -12.44 3.92 13.75
CA MET A 36 -11.46 4.20 14.80
C MET A 36 -10.02 4.39 14.29
N SER A 37 -9.70 4.02 13.05
CA SER A 37 -8.33 4.13 12.53
C SER A 37 -8.06 5.50 11.94
N SER A 38 -6.98 6.15 12.37
CA SER A 38 -6.45 7.36 11.73
C SER A 38 -5.58 7.05 10.51
N TYR A 39 -5.21 5.79 10.29
CA TYR A 39 -4.34 5.33 9.21
C TYR A 39 -5.15 4.69 8.09
N ARG A 40 -5.92 5.51 7.36
CA ARG A 40 -6.86 5.05 6.33
C ARG A 40 -6.26 4.98 4.93
N TRP A 41 -5.10 5.59 4.69
CA TRP A 41 -4.46 5.59 3.37
C TRP A 41 -3.58 4.37 3.21
N ILE A 42 -3.94 3.48 2.29
CA ILE A 42 -3.27 2.21 2.09
C ILE A 42 -2.37 2.30 0.87
N LEU A 43 -1.12 1.90 1.05
CA LEU A 43 -0.23 1.54 -0.06
C LEU A 43 -0.33 0.02 -0.28
N ALA A 44 -0.72 -0.38 -1.47
CA ALA A 44 -0.90 -1.77 -1.84
C ALA A 44 -0.21 -2.10 -3.17
N HIS A 45 0.15 -3.37 -3.31
CA HIS A 45 0.49 -3.95 -4.61
C HIS A 45 -0.76 -4.05 -5.49
N HIS A 46 -0.60 -3.96 -6.81
CA HIS A 46 -1.73 -4.06 -7.75
C HIS A 46 -2.49 -5.39 -7.68
N GLU A 47 -1.87 -6.48 -7.20
CA GLU A 47 -2.55 -7.76 -6.91
C GLU A 47 -3.37 -7.75 -5.59
N GLY A 48 -3.47 -6.60 -4.93
CA GLY A 48 -4.32 -6.40 -3.74
C GLY A 48 -3.64 -6.60 -2.39
N ALA A 49 -2.36 -6.98 -2.36
CA ALA A 49 -1.62 -7.11 -1.11
C ALA A 49 -1.30 -5.73 -0.50
N ALA A 50 -1.92 -5.40 0.64
CA ALA A 50 -1.60 -4.19 1.40
C ALA A 50 -0.18 -4.29 1.99
N MET A 51 0.61 -3.23 1.83
CA MET A 51 1.99 -3.16 2.30
C MET A 51 2.16 -2.26 3.53
N ALA A 52 1.46 -1.13 3.57
CA ALA A 52 1.48 -0.19 4.69
C ALA A 52 0.22 0.67 4.72
N SER A 53 -0.11 1.17 5.92
CA SER A 53 -1.15 2.18 6.14
C SER A 53 -0.54 3.51 6.59
N PHE A 54 -1.15 4.62 6.19
CA PHE A 54 -0.67 5.99 6.39
C PHE A 54 -1.81 6.90 6.85
N ALA A 55 -1.47 7.96 7.58
CA ALA A 55 -2.43 8.96 8.03
C ALA A 55 -2.90 9.89 6.89
N THR A 56 -2.12 10.02 5.82
CA THR A 56 -2.41 10.93 4.71
C THR A 56 -2.07 10.30 3.36
N GLU A 57 -2.78 10.71 2.30
CA GLU A 57 -2.51 10.32 0.91
C GLU A 57 -1.09 10.67 0.48
N SER A 58 -0.64 11.87 0.86
CA SER A 58 0.69 12.38 0.52
C SER A 58 1.79 11.48 1.09
N ALA A 59 1.63 11.00 2.33
CA ALA A 59 2.58 10.08 2.93
C ALA A 59 2.61 8.72 2.21
N ALA A 60 1.44 8.15 1.88
CA ALA A 60 1.35 6.91 1.11
C ALA A 60 1.95 7.05 -0.30
N THR A 61 1.70 8.17 -0.96
CA THR A 61 2.25 8.50 -2.28
C THR A 61 3.76 8.67 -2.24
N ALA A 62 4.28 9.40 -1.25
CA ALA A 62 5.72 9.56 -1.05
C ALA A 62 6.39 8.20 -0.78
N ALA A 63 5.75 7.34 0.03
CA ALA A 63 6.23 5.99 0.27
C ALA A 63 6.31 5.16 -1.01
N ALA A 64 5.29 5.22 -1.88
CA ALA A 64 5.29 4.53 -3.17
C ALA A 64 6.50 4.94 -4.03
N VAL A 65 6.79 6.25 -4.11
CA VAL A 65 7.94 6.78 -4.84
C VAL A 65 9.26 6.32 -4.24
N VAL A 66 9.37 6.28 -2.92
CA VAL A 66 10.59 5.85 -2.21
C VAL A 66 10.90 4.36 -2.44
N ILE A 67 9.88 3.50 -2.45
CA ILE A 67 10.08 2.05 -2.67
C ILE A 67 10.13 1.66 -4.15
N ALA A 68 9.77 2.57 -5.06
CA ALA A 68 9.78 2.34 -6.50
C ALA A 68 11.06 1.68 -7.03
N PRO A 69 12.28 2.10 -6.61
CA PRO A 69 13.52 1.54 -7.14
C PRO A 69 13.86 0.12 -6.65
N LEU A 70 13.12 -0.41 -5.68
CA LEU A 70 13.43 -1.70 -5.06
C LEU A 70 13.05 -2.91 -5.91
N ALA A 71 12.08 -2.75 -6.82
CA ALA A 71 11.54 -3.83 -7.63
C ALA A 71 10.76 -3.31 -8.84
N ASP A 72 10.49 -4.19 -9.78
CA ASP A 72 9.45 -3.99 -10.79
C ASP A 72 8.08 -4.37 -10.19
N TRP A 73 7.36 -3.36 -9.72
CA TRP A 73 6.05 -3.50 -9.07
C TRP A 73 4.92 -3.89 -10.04
N THR A 74 5.18 -3.92 -11.35
CA THR A 74 4.22 -4.43 -12.36
C THR A 74 4.22 -5.96 -12.44
N ARG A 75 5.18 -6.63 -11.78
CA ARG A 75 5.26 -8.10 -11.71
C ARG A 75 4.41 -8.64 -10.58
N ASN A 76 4.14 -9.95 -10.59
CA ASN A 76 3.45 -10.59 -9.49
C ASN A 76 4.21 -10.44 -8.16
N ALA A 77 3.48 -10.48 -7.04
CA ALA A 77 4.01 -10.23 -5.71
C ALA A 77 5.19 -11.15 -5.35
N MET A 78 5.17 -12.40 -5.81
CA MET A 78 6.27 -13.34 -5.59
C MET A 78 7.56 -12.89 -6.31
N THR A 79 7.45 -12.40 -7.54
CA THR A 79 8.59 -11.88 -8.32
C THR A 79 9.14 -10.62 -7.68
N THR A 80 8.26 -9.69 -7.27
CA THR A 80 8.64 -8.47 -6.55
C THR A 80 9.34 -8.79 -5.22
N ALA A 81 8.81 -9.73 -4.44
CA ALA A 81 9.43 -10.18 -3.19
C ALA A 81 10.83 -10.79 -3.42
N ASN A 82 11.01 -11.56 -4.49
CA ASN A 82 12.31 -12.13 -4.87
C ASN A 82 13.32 -11.05 -5.28
N GLN A 83 12.88 -9.97 -5.93
CA GLN A 83 13.74 -8.84 -6.31
C GLN A 83 14.22 -8.04 -5.09
N ILE A 84 13.34 -7.83 -4.10
CA ILE A 84 13.70 -7.19 -2.83
C ILE A 84 14.66 -8.10 -2.03
N GLY A 85 14.40 -9.39 -2.03
CA GLY A 85 15.21 -10.40 -1.37
C GLY A 85 15.22 -10.33 0.17
N PRO A 86 15.86 -11.31 0.84
CA PRO A 86 15.85 -11.42 2.31
C PRO A 86 16.55 -10.24 3.02
N GLY A 87 17.61 -9.70 2.41
CA GLY A 87 18.34 -8.54 2.93
C GLY A 87 17.60 -7.21 2.71
N GLY A 88 16.88 -7.07 1.59
CA GLY A 88 16.12 -5.86 1.26
C GLY A 88 14.82 -5.72 2.05
N THR A 89 14.27 -6.81 2.59
CA THR A 89 13.00 -6.77 3.35
C THR A 89 13.10 -5.90 4.62
N LYS A 90 14.24 -5.93 5.32
CA LYS A 90 14.47 -5.02 6.46
C LYS A 90 14.57 -3.56 6.02
N GLY A 91 15.24 -3.30 4.90
CA GLY A 91 15.32 -1.97 4.30
C GLY A 91 13.94 -1.46 3.85
N PHE A 92 13.15 -2.32 3.23
CA PHE A 92 11.77 -2.05 2.80
C PHE A 92 10.88 -1.60 3.96
N VAL A 93 10.85 -2.37 5.06
CA VAL A 93 10.07 -2.01 6.25
C VAL A 93 10.56 -0.68 6.86
N ALA A 94 11.88 -0.46 6.90
CA ALA A 94 12.44 0.80 7.40
C ALA A 94 12.05 2.01 6.53
N LEU A 95 12.06 1.86 5.20
CA LEU A 95 11.65 2.91 4.26
C LEU A 95 10.17 3.28 4.41
N LEU A 96 9.30 2.27 4.56
CA LEU A 96 7.87 2.51 4.82
C LEU A 96 7.66 3.21 6.16
N ARG A 97 8.38 2.82 7.23
CA ARG A 97 8.29 3.50 8.53
C ARG A 97 8.79 4.94 8.48
N ASN A 98 9.88 5.20 7.77
CA ASN A 98 10.45 6.54 7.62
C ASN A 98 9.53 7.52 6.87
N THR A 99 8.58 6.98 6.10
CA THR A 99 7.53 7.76 5.40
C THR A 99 6.23 7.83 6.21
N GLY A 100 6.22 7.36 7.46
CA GLY A 100 5.06 7.38 8.35
C GLY A 100 4.14 6.17 8.22
N GLY A 101 4.58 5.13 7.50
CA GLY A 101 3.84 3.89 7.29
C GLY A 101 3.79 3.02 8.55
N GLN A 102 2.60 2.51 8.83
CA GLN A 102 2.35 1.49 9.84
C GLN A 102 2.05 0.14 9.17
N HIS A 103 2.08 -0.93 9.97
CA HIS A 103 1.60 -2.22 9.48
C HIS A 103 0.13 -2.08 9.08
N PRO A 104 -0.28 -2.59 7.90
CA PRO A 104 -1.69 -2.51 7.50
C PRO A 104 -2.54 -3.23 8.55
N ASN A 105 -3.63 -2.58 8.99
CA ASN A 105 -4.51 -2.98 10.10
C ASN A 105 -4.00 -2.74 11.54
N ALA A 106 -3.03 -1.84 11.73
CA ALA A 106 -2.70 -1.32 13.07
C ALA A 106 -3.74 -0.31 13.60
#